data_AF-A0A7C1VBL4-F1
#
_entry.id   AF-A0A7C1VBL4-F1
#
_cell.length_a   1.000
_cell.length_b   1.000
_cell.length_c   1.000
_cell.angle_alpha   90.00
_cell.angle_beta   90.00
_cell.angle_gamma   90.00
#
_symmetry.space_group_name_H-M   'P 1'
#
loop_
_entity.id
_entity.type
_entity.pdbx_description
1 polymer ?
#
loop_
_entity_poly.entity_id
_entity_poly.type
_entity_poly.pdbx_seq_one_letter_code
_entity_poly.pdbx_strand_id
1 'polypeptide(L)'
;MIEWLNFFTLIISTLLFSYFYTISIQPVKREEKRGERAWKESMRLRSLSIGFEFIKTLNMILWTWFPIPILNWKIHSNHLIGFIIGFVIGLPCAFILLKGVKDAGFETIQPSKETLMYPGIYKYIRHPQSAGEFPLFIALAFSINSWFLVIVMAAHMIIYLPIMIYFEEKDLIRRFGDSYRDYQKRTGAVFPKIRKK
;
A
#
# COMPACT_ATOMS: atom_id res chain seq x y z
N MET A 1 12.17 24.18 13.36
CA MET A 1 11.27 23.41 14.26
C MET A 1 10.18 22.70 13.47
N ILE A 2 9.57 23.37 12.48
CA ILE A 2 8.50 22.82 11.63
C ILE A 2 9.02 21.66 10.76
N GLU A 3 10.26 21.71 10.29
CA GLU A 3 10.91 20.68 9.47
C GLU A 3 11.04 19.36 10.22
N TRP A 4 11.43 19.43 11.50
CA TRP A 4 11.51 18.28 12.38
C TRP A 4 10.12 17.72 12.69
N LEU A 5 9.12 18.58 12.90
CA LEU A 5 7.74 18.16 13.08
C LEU A 5 7.23 17.41 11.85
N ASN A 6 7.44 17.93 10.64
CA ASN A 6 7.10 17.28 9.36
C ASN A 6 7.79 15.91 9.23
N PHE A 7 9.08 15.83 9.56
CA PHE A 7 9.82 14.56 9.54
C PHE A 7 9.25 13.53 10.54
N PHE A 8 9.08 13.90 11.81
CA PHE A 8 8.60 12.95 12.82
C PHE A 8 7.16 12.50 12.52
N THR A 9 6.30 13.41 12.07
CA THR A 9 4.92 13.06 11.68
C THR A 9 4.89 12.17 10.44
N LEU A 10 5.78 12.36 9.46
CA LEU A 10 5.95 11.44 8.33
C LEU A 10 6.32 10.02 8.80
N ILE A 11 7.32 9.91 9.68
CA ILE A 11 7.78 8.59 10.18
C ILE A 11 6.68 7.93 11.02
N ILE A 12 6.09 8.65 11.97
CA ILE A 12 5.03 8.13 12.85
C ILE A 12 3.80 7.72 12.04
N SER A 13 3.34 8.56 11.09
CA SER A 13 2.20 8.21 10.24
C SER A 13 2.47 6.99 9.35
N THR A 14 3.70 6.83 8.83
CA THR A 14 4.10 5.64 8.08
C THR A 14 4.03 4.37 8.94
N LEU A 15 4.51 4.43 10.19
CA LEU A 15 4.46 3.31 11.13
C LEU A 15 3.02 3.00 11.56
N LEU A 16 2.21 4.01 11.86
CA LEU A 16 0.81 3.84 12.25
C LEU A 16 -0.05 3.31 11.10
N PHE A 17 0.14 3.81 9.89
CA PHE A 17 -0.44 3.23 8.67
C PHE A 17 -0.14 1.73 8.61
N SER A 18 1.13 1.36 8.68
CA SER A 18 1.57 -0.04 8.59
C SER A 18 0.97 -0.91 9.70
N TYR A 19 0.92 -0.39 10.93
CA TYR A 19 0.36 -1.10 12.06
C TYR A 19 -1.16 -1.34 11.91
N PHE A 20 -1.93 -0.28 11.67
CA PHE A 20 -3.39 -0.37 11.58
C PHE A 20 -3.83 -1.13 10.33
N TYR A 21 -3.15 -0.93 9.21
CA TYR A 21 -3.45 -1.65 7.97
C TYR A 21 -3.23 -3.15 8.15
N THR A 22 -2.10 -3.58 8.71
CA THR A 22 -1.79 -5.00 8.97
C THR A 22 -2.85 -5.68 9.83
N ILE A 23 -3.38 -4.96 10.81
CA ILE A 23 -4.42 -5.49 11.67
C ILE A 23 -5.77 -5.56 10.94
N SER A 24 -6.06 -4.61 10.06
CA SER A 24 -7.32 -4.54 9.30
C SER A 24 -7.47 -5.65 8.27
N ILE A 25 -6.37 -6.18 7.74
CA ILE A 25 -6.34 -7.26 6.74
C ILE A 25 -6.43 -8.67 7.34
N GLN A 26 -6.66 -8.79 8.66
CA GLN A 26 -6.76 -10.08 9.36
C GLN A 26 -8.14 -10.28 10.04
N PRO A 27 -9.29 -10.05 9.37
CA PRO A 27 -10.60 -10.17 9.99
C PRO A 27 -10.92 -11.58 10.50
N VAL A 28 -10.54 -12.65 9.78
CA VAL A 28 -10.87 -14.03 10.16
C VAL A 28 -10.11 -14.44 11.42
N LYS A 29 -8.81 -14.17 11.48
CA LYS A 29 -8.01 -14.38 12.69
C LYS A 29 -8.56 -13.62 13.90
N ARG A 30 -9.10 -12.43 13.69
CA ARG A 30 -9.68 -11.61 14.77
C ARG A 30 -11.04 -12.15 15.23
N GLU A 31 -11.83 -12.68 14.30
CA GLU A 31 -13.12 -13.29 14.58
C GLU A 31 -12.99 -14.44 15.59
N GLU A 32 -11.92 -15.23 15.53
CA GLU A 32 -11.62 -16.31 16.50
C GLU A 32 -11.66 -15.85 17.97
N LYS A 33 -11.34 -14.58 18.25
CA LYS A 33 -11.30 -14.01 19.61
C LYS A 33 -12.41 -13.00 19.92
N ARG A 34 -12.93 -12.32 18.89
CA ARG A 34 -13.84 -11.16 19.03
C ARG A 34 -15.24 -11.41 18.44
N GLY A 35 -15.46 -12.58 17.83
CA GLY A 35 -16.68 -12.92 17.10
C GLY A 35 -16.91 -12.01 15.89
N GLU A 36 -18.15 -11.94 15.42
CA GLU A 36 -18.50 -11.23 14.17
C GLU A 36 -18.19 -9.73 14.19
N ARG A 37 -18.13 -9.11 15.38
CA ARG A 37 -17.76 -7.70 15.53
C ARG A 37 -16.38 -7.38 14.95
N ALA A 38 -15.49 -8.38 14.87
CA ALA A 38 -14.15 -8.26 14.29
C ALA A 38 -14.16 -7.71 12.85
N TRP A 39 -15.18 -8.02 12.06
CA TRP A 39 -15.30 -7.57 10.67
C TRP A 39 -15.54 -6.05 10.60
N LYS A 40 -16.49 -5.55 11.41
CA LYS A 40 -16.77 -4.11 11.52
C LYS A 40 -15.59 -3.34 12.13
N GLU A 41 -14.90 -3.93 13.10
CA GLU A 41 -13.66 -3.36 13.65
C GLU A 41 -12.54 -3.29 12.60
N SER A 42 -12.40 -4.33 11.79
CA SER A 42 -11.40 -4.37 10.70
C SER A 42 -11.67 -3.29 9.66
N MET A 43 -12.94 -3.04 9.32
CA MET A 43 -13.34 -1.90 8.49
C MET A 43 -12.93 -0.56 9.13
N ARG A 44 -13.21 -0.35 10.43
CA ARG A 44 -12.81 0.89 11.13
C ARG A 44 -11.30 1.09 11.16
N LEU A 45 -10.55 0.01 11.35
CA LEU A 45 -9.08 0.04 11.34
C LEU A 45 -8.53 0.31 9.95
N ARG A 46 -9.19 -0.20 8.90
CA ARG A 46 -8.88 0.16 7.51
C ARG A 46 -9.08 1.65 7.29
N SER A 47 -10.23 2.21 7.69
CA SER A 47 -10.49 3.66 7.61
C SER A 47 -9.45 4.50 8.39
N LEU A 48 -9.06 4.03 9.58
CA LEU A 48 -8.02 4.69 10.36
C LEU A 48 -6.65 4.63 9.67
N SER A 49 -6.30 3.50 9.05
CA SER A 49 -5.06 3.38 8.27
C SER A 49 -5.04 4.34 7.09
N ILE A 50 -6.15 4.48 6.35
CA ILE A 50 -6.29 5.46 5.25
C ILE A 50 -6.07 6.90 5.77
N GLY A 51 -6.54 7.21 6.99
CA GLY A 51 -6.27 8.50 7.63
C GLY A 51 -4.77 8.75 7.84
N PHE A 52 -4.03 7.75 8.32
CA PHE A 52 -2.57 7.86 8.47
C PHE A 52 -1.83 7.89 7.12
N GLU A 53 -2.34 7.18 6.12
CA GLU A 53 -1.83 7.24 4.74
C GLU A 53 -1.96 8.66 4.17
N PHE A 54 -3.10 9.31 4.41
CA PHE A 54 -3.32 10.70 4.02
C PHE A 54 -2.35 11.65 4.74
N ILE A 55 -2.16 11.50 6.06
CA ILE A 55 -1.20 12.30 6.83
C ILE A 55 0.23 12.09 6.29
N LYS A 56 0.63 10.84 6.02
CA LYS A 56 1.92 10.52 5.42
C LYS A 56 2.10 11.22 4.08
N THR A 57 1.11 11.11 3.20
CA THR A 57 1.13 11.73 1.86
C THR A 57 1.21 13.25 1.95
N LEU A 58 0.48 13.87 2.88
CA LEU A 58 0.54 15.29 3.12
C LEU A 58 1.94 15.73 3.58
N ASN A 59 2.55 15.01 4.53
CA ASN A 59 3.91 15.31 5.00
C ASN A 59 4.97 15.12 3.89
N MET A 60 4.77 14.16 2.99
CA MET A 60 5.60 14.06 1.78
C MET A 60 5.49 15.35 0.97
N ILE A 61 4.28 15.80 0.63
CA ILE A 61 4.07 17.05 -0.13
C ILE A 61 4.70 18.25 0.59
N LEU A 62 4.50 18.37 1.91
CA LEU A 62 5.08 19.42 2.75
C LEU A 62 6.61 19.43 2.76
N TRP A 63 7.26 18.29 2.47
CA TRP A 63 8.72 18.19 2.31
C TRP A 63 9.27 19.13 1.23
N THR A 64 8.43 19.57 0.27
CA THR A 64 8.82 20.58 -0.73
C THR A 64 9.21 21.91 -0.09
N TRP A 65 8.54 22.29 1.00
CA TRP A 65 8.75 23.56 1.70
C TRP A 65 9.49 23.40 3.03
N PHE A 66 9.32 22.27 3.70
CA PHE A 66 9.87 22.00 5.02
C PHE A 66 10.74 20.72 5.05
N PRO A 67 11.77 20.60 4.17
CA PRO A 67 12.73 19.51 4.27
C PRO A 67 13.70 19.76 5.43
N ILE A 68 14.18 18.70 6.07
CA ILE A 68 15.32 18.84 6.99
C ILE A 68 16.55 19.23 6.14
N PRO A 69 17.28 20.33 6.46
CA PRO A 69 18.38 20.82 5.63
C PRO A 69 19.45 19.76 5.30
N ILE A 70 19.84 18.94 6.29
CA ILE A 70 20.85 17.89 6.10
C ILE A 70 20.36 16.71 5.23
N LEU A 71 19.04 16.56 5.07
CA LEU A 71 18.39 15.48 4.30
C LEU A 71 17.75 15.99 2.99
N ASN A 72 17.96 17.26 2.62
CA ASN A 72 17.38 17.86 1.41
C ASN A 72 18.16 17.46 0.15
N TRP A 73 18.31 16.16 -0.07
CA TRP A 73 19.05 15.60 -1.19
C TRP A 73 18.19 15.67 -2.45
N LYS A 74 18.47 16.66 -3.29
CA LYS A 74 17.76 16.83 -4.56
C LYS A 74 18.18 15.79 -5.58
N ILE A 75 17.23 15.35 -6.39
CA ILE A 75 17.52 14.40 -7.48
C ILE A 75 18.23 15.11 -8.62
N HIS A 76 17.74 16.30 -8.97
CA HIS A 76 18.35 17.15 -9.98
C HIS A 76 18.11 18.64 -9.66
N SER A 77 18.95 19.54 -10.20
CA SER A 77 18.78 20.99 -10.06
C SER A 77 17.48 21.48 -10.70
N ASN A 78 17.17 20.97 -11.89
CA ASN A 78 15.88 21.14 -12.56
C ASN A 78 14.83 20.17 -11.98
N HIS A 79 13.84 20.72 -11.27
CA HIS A 79 12.74 19.97 -10.64
C HIS A 79 11.86 19.22 -11.65
N LEU A 80 11.82 19.66 -12.92
CA LEU A 80 11.06 19.00 -13.98
C LEU A 80 11.53 17.56 -14.21
N ILE A 81 12.81 17.27 -14.00
CA ILE A 81 13.35 15.92 -14.17
C ILE A 81 12.74 14.95 -13.15
N GLY A 82 12.71 15.33 -11.87
CA GLY A 82 12.06 14.55 -10.82
C GLY A 82 10.58 14.34 -11.11
N PHE A 83 9.88 15.39 -11.53
CA PHE A 83 8.48 15.32 -11.94
C PHE A 83 8.23 14.36 -13.11
N ILE A 84 9.05 14.40 -14.17
CA ILE A 84 8.92 13.49 -15.32
C ILE A 84 9.13 12.04 -14.88
N ILE A 85 10.16 11.77 -14.08
CA ILE A 85 10.42 10.42 -13.56
C ILE A 85 9.23 9.94 -12.73
N GLY A 86 8.77 10.77 -11.79
CA GLY A 86 7.61 10.46 -10.96
C GLY A 86 6.34 10.23 -11.78
N PHE A 87 6.11 11.02 -12.82
CA PHE A 87 4.96 10.84 -13.71
C PHE A 87 5.02 9.55 -14.53
N VAL A 88 6.17 9.23 -15.11
CA VAL A 88 6.38 8.01 -15.91
C VAL A 88 6.19 6.75 -15.06
N ILE A 89 6.64 6.76 -13.81
CA ILE A 89 6.42 5.65 -12.87
C ILE A 89 4.98 5.65 -12.36
N GLY A 90 4.46 6.82 -11.99
CA GLY A 90 3.18 6.97 -11.30
C GLY A 90 1.97 6.61 -12.18
N LEU A 91 2.00 6.94 -13.46
CA LEU A 91 0.88 6.72 -14.37
C LEU A 91 0.45 5.23 -14.48
N PRO A 92 1.35 4.27 -14.80
CA PRO A 92 0.98 2.86 -14.84
C PRO A 92 0.58 2.31 -13.46
N CYS A 93 1.22 2.78 -12.38
CA CYS A 93 0.91 2.35 -11.02
C CYS A 93 -0.48 2.83 -10.57
N ALA A 94 -0.85 4.08 -10.90
CA ALA A 94 -2.20 4.60 -10.70
C ALA A 94 -3.23 3.80 -11.48
N PHE A 95 -2.95 3.44 -12.73
CA PHE A 95 -3.85 2.60 -13.51
C PHE A 95 -4.08 1.23 -12.85
N ILE A 96 -3.01 0.56 -12.40
CA ILE A 96 -3.09 -0.73 -11.70
C ILE A 96 -3.91 -0.60 -10.40
N LEU A 97 -3.65 0.44 -9.59
CA LEU A 97 -4.37 0.70 -8.35
C LEU A 97 -5.87 0.94 -8.63
N LEU A 98 -6.21 1.86 -9.53
CA LEU A 98 -7.58 2.18 -9.87
C LEU A 98 -8.33 0.97 -10.42
N LYS A 99 -7.67 0.14 -11.22
CA LYS A 99 -8.25 -1.11 -11.73
C LYS A 99 -8.47 -2.13 -10.61
N GLY A 100 -7.52 -2.26 -9.68
CA GLY A 100 -7.66 -3.08 -8.48
C GLY A 100 -8.80 -2.63 -7.58
N VAL A 101 -8.94 -1.33 -7.33
CA VAL A 101 -10.06 -0.75 -6.55
C VAL A 101 -11.39 -1.03 -7.24
N LYS A 102 -11.47 -0.79 -8.55
CA LYS A 102 -12.69 -1.04 -9.34
C LYS A 102 -13.10 -2.51 -9.31
N ASP A 103 -12.14 -3.43 -9.49
CA ASP A 103 -12.44 -4.87 -9.58
C ASP A 103 -12.68 -5.49 -8.19
N ALA A 104 -12.16 -4.90 -7.10
CA ALA A 104 -12.44 -5.31 -5.72
C ALA A 104 -13.77 -4.75 -5.17
N GLY A 105 -14.19 -3.57 -5.63
CA GLY A 105 -15.41 -2.91 -5.16
C GLY A 105 -15.37 -2.64 -3.66
N PHE A 106 -16.46 -2.98 -2.96
CA PHE A 106 -16.64 -2.70 -1.52
C PHE A 106 -15.58 -3.35 -0.62
N GLU A 107 -14.96 -4.45 -1.05
CA GLU A 107 -13.92 -5.15 -0.27
C GLU A 107 -12.65 -4.35 -0.03
N THR A 108 -12.42 -3.33 -0.85
CA THR A 108 -11.34 -2.36 -0.66
C THR A 108 -11.42 -1.71 0.73
N ILE A 109 -12.63 -1.52 1.27
CA ILE A 109 -12.86 -0.84 2.54
C ILE A 109 -13.49 -1.80 3.57
N GLN A 110 -14.45 -2.61 3.13
CA GLN A 110 -15.23 -3.49 3.99
C GLN A 110 -14.95 -4.95 3.63
N PRO A 111 -14.09 -5.66 4.39
CA PRO A 111 -14.00 -7.10 4.26
C PRO A 111 -15.38 -7.73 4.52
N SER A 112 -15.85 -8.60 3.63
CA SER A 112 -17.06 -9.41 3.83
C SER A 112 -16.69 -10.88 4.08
N LYS A 113 -17.61 -11.73 4.53
CA LYS A 113 -17.42 -13.20 4.49
C LYS A 113 -17.75 -13.76 3.10
N GLU A 114 -18.73 -13.17 2.43
CA GLU A 114 -19.41 -13.73 1.26
C GLU A 114 -18.77 -13.38 -0.09
N THR A 115 -17.70 -12.59 -0.09
CA THR A 115 -17.01 -12.19 -1.32
C THR A 115 -16.52 -13.38 -2.11
N LEU A 116 -16.91 -13.45 -3.38
CA LEU A 116 -16.35 -14.38 -4.34
C LEU A 116 -14.96 -13.91 -4.78
N MET A 117 -14.08 -14.86 -5.13
CA MET A 117 -12.73 -14.55 -5.62
C MET A 117 -12.78 -13.68 -6.88
N TYR A 118 -12.03 -12.58 -6.85
CA TYR A 118 -12.22 -11.42 -7.73
C TYR A 118 -11.99 -11.69 -9.23
N PRO A 119 -12.83 -11.13 -10.11
CA PRO A 119 -12.60 -11.11 -11.56
C PRO A 119 -11.58 -10.03 -11.96
N GLY A 120 -11.34 -9.89 -13.27
CA GLY A 120 -10.55 -8.77 -13.81
C GLY A 120 -9.04 -8.88 -13.54
N ILE A 121 -8.44 -7.80 -13.03
CA ILE A 121 -6.98 -7.70 -12.82
C ILE A 121 -6.46 -8.76 -11.84
N TYR A 122 -7.32 -9.21 -10.91
CA TYR A 122 -7.01 -10.28 -9.96
C TYR A 122 -6.75 -11.63 -10.64
N LYS A 123 -7.14 -11.83 -11.91
CA LYS A 123 -6.74 -13.03 -12.68
C LYS A 123 -5.22 -13.09 -12.94
N TYR A 124 -4.52 -11.97 -12.85
CA TYR A 124 -3.10 -11.85 -13.20
C TYR A 124 -2.19 -11.62 -11.99
N ILE A 125 -2.64 -10.79 -11.03
CA ILE A 125 -1.91 -10.46 -9.79
C ILE A 125 -2.84 -10.49 -8.59
N ARG A 126 -2.40 -11.05 -7.47
CA ARG A 126 -3.25 -11.23 -6.27
C ARG A 126 -3.45 -9.94 -5.49
N HIS A 127 -2.47 -9.03 -5.54
CA HIS A 127 -2.41 -7.79 -4.78
C HIS A 127 -2.27 -6.55 -5.69
N PRO A 128 -3.20 -6.30 -6.63
CA PRO A 128 -3.12 -5.20 -7.59
C PRO A 128 -3.10 -3.84 -6.90
N GLN A 129 -3.91 -3.65 -5.85
CA GLN A 129 -3.95 -2.39 -5.11
C GLN A 129 -2.58 -2.06 -4.52
N SER A 130 -1.98 -3.00 -3.79
CA SER A 130 -0.65 -2.86 -3.20
C SER A 130 0.46 -2.73 -4.27
N ALA A 131 0.32 -3.41 -5.40
CA ALA A 131 1.25 -3.32 -6.53
C ALA A 131 1.23 -1.93 -7.21
N GLY A 132 0.11 -1.19 -7.13
CA GLY A 132 0.03 0.19 -7.60
C GLY A 132 0.37 1.22 -6.51
N GLU A 133 -0.14 1.04 -5.31
CA GLU A 133 -0.07 2.02 -4.21
C GLU A 133 1.36 2.25 -3.71
N PHE A 134 2.12 1.19 -3.44
CA PHE A 134 3.47 1.35 -2.89
C PHE A 134 4.43 2.06 -3.86
N PRO A 135 4.48 1.69 -5.15
CA PRO A 135 5.25 2.46 -6.13
C PRO A 135 4.77 3.90 -6.33
N LEU A 136 3.49 4.21 -6.08
CA LEU A 136 2.99 5.58 -6.16
C LEU A 136 3.62 6.49 -5.10
N PHE A 137 3.92 5.99 -3.89
CA PHE A 137 4.67 6.79 -2.92
C PHE A 137 6.10 7.08 -3.40
N ILE A 138 6.74 6.12 -4.06
CA ILE A 138 8.07 6.33 -4.67
C ILE A 138 7.97 7.34 -5.82
N ALA A 139 6.95 7.23 -6.67
CA ALA A 139 6.67 8.18 -7.75
C ALA A 139 6.45 9.60 -7.22
N LEU A 140 5.69 9.75 -6.14
CA LEU A 140 5.49 11.03 -5.47
C LEU A 140 6.80 11.60 -4.92
N ALA A 141 7.65 10.77 -4.33
CA ALA A 141 8.97 11.19 -3.86
C ALA A 141 9.89 11.69 -4.99
N PHE A 142 9.85 11.04 -6.16
CA PHE A 142 10.50 11.53 -7.37
C PHE A 142 9.94 12.88 -7.81
N SER A 143 8.61 13.04 -7.83
CA SER A 143 7.94 14.29 -8.20
C SER A 143 8.28 15.46 -7.28
N ILE A 144 8.51 15.19 -5.99
CA ILE A 144 8.96 16.16 -4.98
C ILE A 144 10.47 16.46 -5.11
N ASN A 145 11.17 15.75 -6.00
CA ASN A 145 12.60 15.90 -6.27
C ASN A 145 13.47 15.61 -5.03
N SER A 146 13.14 14.57 -4.25
CA SER A 146 13.86 14.21 -3.02
C SER A 146 14.35 12.75 -3.00
N TRP A 147 15.67 12.56 -3.02
CA TRP A 147 16.29 11.23 -2.82
C TRP A 147 16.02 10.66 -1.44
N PHE A 148 15.97 11.50 -0.41
CA PHE A 148 15.65 11.05 0.95
C PHE A 148 14.27 10.38 0.99
N LEU A 149 13.23 11.02 0.44
CA LEU A 149 11.89 10.43 0.38
C LEU A 149 11.85 9.17 -0.48
N VAL A 150 12.59 9.13 -1.60
CA VAL A 150 12.69 7.93 -2.44
C VAL A 150 13.23 6.75 -1.63
N ILE A 151 14.32 6.96 -0.87
CA ILE A 151 14.93 5.93 -0.04
C ILE A 151 13.97 5.47 1.07
N VAL A 152 13.31 6.41 1.78
CA VAL A 152 12.38 6.04 2.86
C VAL A 152 11.17 5.28 2.32
N MET A 153 10.57 5.70 1.22
CA MET A 153 9.41 5.01 0.62
C MET A 153 9.81 3.66 0.00
N ALA A 154 10.99 3.57 -0.62
CA ALA A 154 11.51 2.30 -1.13
C ALA A 154 11.80 1.32 0.02
N ALA A 155 12.41 1.78 1.11
CA ALA A 155 12.63 0.97 2.31
C ALA A 155 11.30 0.51 2.92
N HIS A 156 10.31 1.42 3.04
CA HIS A 156 8.98 1.07 3.49
C HIS A 156 8.34 0.00 2.60
N MET A 157 8.39 0.14 1.28
CA MET A 157 7.89 -0.88 0.35
C MET A 157 8.60 -2.22 0.53
N ILE A 158 9.93 -2.25 0.50
CA ILE A 158 10.72 -3.49 0.56
C ILE A 158 10.49 -4.24 1.88
N ILE A 159 10.34 -3.52 2.99
CA ILE A 159 10.15 -4.11 4.31
C ILE A 159 8.69 -4.48 4.55
N TYR A 160 7.76 -3.55 4.31
CA TYR A 160 6.37 -3.68 4.75
C TYR A 160 5.49 -4.47 3.78
N LEU A 161 5.67 -4.32 2.47
CA LEU A 161 4.84 -4.99 1.48
C LEU A 161 4.86 -6.53 1.63
N PRO A 162 6.01 -7.20 1.83
CA PRO A 162 6.03 -8.65 2.07
C PRO A 162 5.36 -9.06 3.39
N ILE A 163 5.50 -8.26 4.45
CA ILE A 163 4.88 -8.50 5.76
C ILE A 163 3.36 -8.44 5.63
N MET A 164 2.87 -7.38 4.99
CA MET A 164 1.45 -7.17 4.74
C MET A 164 0.87 -8.33 3.93
N ILE A 165 1.49 -8.68 2.79
CA ILE A 165 1.06 -9.80 1.94
C ILE A 165 1.04 -11.11 2.73
N TYR A 166 2.07 -11.39 3.54
CA TYR A 166 2.13 -12.61 4.34
C TYR A 166 0.92 -12.72 5.29
N PHE A 167 0.59 -11.65 6.02
CA PHE A 167 -0.52 -11.67 6.96
C PHE A 167 -1.87 -11.74 6.26
N GLU A 168 -2.04 -11.01 5.15
CA GLU A 168 -3.27 -11.02 4.37
C GLU A 168 -3.51 -12.40 3.76
N GLU A 169 -2.52 -12.98 3.09
CA GLU A 169 -2.65 -14.30 2.47
C GLU A 169 -2.91 -15.39 3.51
N LYS A 170 -2.34 -15.29 4.71
CA LYS A 170 -2.65 -16.22 5.81
C LYS A 170 -4.11 -16.11 6.24
N ASP A 171 -4.69 -14.92 6.28
CA ASP A 171 -6.10 -14.72 6.60
C ASP A 171 -7.02 -15.18 5.47
N LEU A 172 -6.66 -14.88 4.21
CA LEU A 172 -7.38 -15.34 3.02
C LEU A 172 -7.39 -16.87 2.89
N ILE A 173 -6.30 -17.55 3.26
CA ILE A 173 -6.27 -19.02 3.33
C ILE A 173 -7.23 -19.53 4.42
N ARG A 174 -7.31 -18.89 5.59
CA ARG A 174 -8.30 -19.28 6.61
C ARG A 174 -9.72 -19.09 6.11
N ARG A 175 -9.95 -18.02 5.35
CA ARG A 175 -11.25 -17.64 4.81
C ARG A 175 -11.74 -18.57 3.70
N PHE A 176 -10.88 -18.87 2.74
CA PHE A 176 -11.26 -19.51 1.47
C PHE A 176 -10.67 -20.93 1.30
N GLY A 177 -9.79 -21.36 2.19
CA GLY A 177 -9.20 -22.70 2.17
C GLY A 177 -8.43 -23.01 0.88
N ASP A 178 -8.64 -24.22 0.35
CA ASP A 178 -7.91 -24.76 -0.79
C ASP A 178 -8.14 -23.98 -2.09
N SER A 179 -9.32 -23.37 -2.23
CA SER A 179 -9.64 -22.55 -3.40
C SER A 179 -8.67 -21.36 -3.53
N TYR A 180 -8.27 -20.73 -2.41
CA TYR A 180 -7.24 -19.68 -2.41
C TYR A 180 -5.83 -20.24 -2.61
N ARG A 181 -5.52 -21.43 -2.06
CA ARG A 181 -4.23 -22.09 -2.32
C ARG A 181 -4.03 -22.38 -3.80
N ASP A 182 -5.07 -22.84 -4.49
CA ASP A 182 -5.00 -23.10 -5.93
C ASP A 182 -4.94 -21.82 -6.76
N TYR A 183 -5.54 -20.74 -6.28
CA TYR A 183 -5.34 -19.41 -6.84
C TYR A 183 -3.89 -18.95 -6.65
N GLN A 184 -3.29 -19.17 -5.47
CA GLN A 184 -1.89 -18.84 -5.21
C GLN A 184 -0.92 -19.61 -6.13
N LYS A 185 -1.23 -20.85 -6.49
CA LYS A 185 -0.43 -21.64 -7.44
C LYS A 185 -0.44 -21.03 -8.85
N ARG A 186 -1.57 -20.46 -9.29
CA ARG A 186 -1.79 -19.97 -10.66
C ARG A 186 -1.43 -18.50 -10.87
N THR A 187 -1.57 -17.67 -9.84
CA THR A 187 -1.44 -16.20 -9.93
C THR A 187 -0.26 -15.72 -9.08
N GLY A 188 0.47 -14.68 -9.50
CA GLY A 188 1.58 -14.12 -8.70
C GLY A 188 1.12 -13.04 -7.72
N ALA A 189 1.92 -12.71 -6.70
CA ALA A 189 1.52 -11.78 -5.65
C ALA A 189 1.33 -10.34 -6.17
N VAL A 190 2.44 -9.67 -6.54
CA VAL A 190 2.47 -8.30 -7.09
C VAL A 190 2.89 -8.25 -8.57
N PHE A 191 3.55 -9.30 -9.05
CA PHE A 191 3.89 -9.49 -10.47
C PHE A 191 3.21 -10.75 -11.01
N PRO A 192 2.83 -10.80 -12.29
CA PRO A 192 2.27 -11.99 -12.90
C PRO A 192 3.23 -13.18 -12.83
N LYS A 193 2.68 -14.40 -12.69
CA LYS A 193 3.48 -15.62 -12.84
C LYS A 193 3.79 -15.85 -14.32
N ILE A 194 5.07 -15.91 -14.67
CA ILE A 194 5.50 -16.39 -15.98
C ILE A 194 5.28 -17.90 -16.00
N ARG A 195 4.23 -18.35 -16.70
CA ARG A 195 4.07 -19.78 -17.00
C ARG A 195 5.08 -20.14 -18.09
N LYS A 196 6.03 -21.02 -17.77
CA LYS A 196 6.72 -21.79 -18.81
C LYS A 196 5.67 -22.69 -19.47
N LYS A 197 5.47 -22.52 -20.78
CA LYS A 197 4.76 -23.49 -21.61
C LYS A 197 5.57 -24.77 -21.70
#